data_AF-A0A9X1ZTX2-F1
#
_entry.id   AF-A0A9X1ZTX2-F1
#
_cell.length_a   1.000
_cell.length_b   1.000
_cell.length_c   1.000
_cell.angle_alpha   90.00
_cell.angle_beta   90.00
_cell.angle_gamma   90.00
#
_symmetry.space_group_name_H-M   'P 1'
#
loop_
_entity.id
_entity.type
_entity.pdbx_description
1 polymer ?
#
loop_
_entity_poly.entity_id
_entity_poly.type
_entity_poly.pdbx_seq_one_letter_code
_entity_poly.pdbx_strand_id
1 'polypeptide(L)' 'MKEECMCEKYTQLMHKAYKLALVDKERSDKINAKAKKILRELRRMHYPEVENWATEY' A
#
# COMPACT_ATOMS: atom_id res chain seq x y z
N MET A 1 -1.85 -15.64 -8.00
CA MET A 1 -3.10 -15.67 -7.19
C MET A 1 -3.65 -14.25 -7.05
N LYS A 2 -4.89 -14.10 -6.55
CA LYS A 2 -5.55 -12.78 -6.46
C LYS A 2 -4.88 -11.89 -5.41
N GLU A 3 -4.30 -12.48 -4.35
CA GLU A 3 -3.53 -11.78 -3.33
C GLU A 3 -2.19 -11.22 -3.86
N GLU A 4 -1.42 -11.99 -4.61
CA GLU A 4 -0.13 -11.54 -5.19
C GLU A 4 -0.29 -10.29 -6.06
N CYS A 5 -1.34 -10.24 -6.88
CA CYS A 5 -1.64 -9.07 -7.72
C CYS A 5 -2.00 -7.82 -6.88
N MET A 6 -2.67 -8.01 -5.74
CA MET A 6 -2.97 -6.91 -4.81
C MET A 6 -1.71 -6.43 -4.07
N CYS A 7 -0.81 -7.34 -3.69
CA CYS A 7 0.50 -7.01 -3.12
C CYS A 7 1.37 -6.19 -4.07
N GLU A 8 1.52 -6.62 -5.32
CA GLU A 8 2.28 -5.84 -6.34
C GLU A 8 1.68 -4.44 -6.52
N LYS A 9 0.35 -4.35 -6.59
CA LYS A 9 -0.36 -3.09 -6.74
C LYS A 9 -0.18 -2.18 -5.54
N TYR A 10 -0.17 -2.72 -4.33
CA TYR A 10 0.14 -1.98 -3.10
C TYR A 10 1.57 -1.42 -3.16
N THR A 11 2.57 -2.25 -3.46
CA THR A 11 3.98 -1.85 -3.53
C THR A 11 4.22 -0.76 -4.56
N GLN A 12 3.62 -0.88 -5.75
CA GLN A 12 3.71 0.16 -6.79
C GLN A 12 3.10 1.49 -6.35
N LEU A 13 1.94 1.45 -5.68
CA LEU A 13 1.29 2.66 -5.16
C LEU A 13 2.11 3.30 -4.04
N MET A 14 2.69 2.51 -3.13
CA MET A 14 3.54 3.02 -2.06
C MET A 14 4.82 3.64 -2.59
N HIS A 15 5.52 2.99 -3.53
CA HIS A 15 6.70 3.58 -4.17
C HIS A 15 6.37 4.89 -4.89
N LYS A 16 5.22 4.95 -5.57
CA LYS A 16 4.78 6.16 -6.26
C LYS A 16 4.43 7.28 -5.27
N ALA A 17 3.73 6.96 -4.17
CA ALA A 17 3.43 7.92 -3.12
C ALA A 17 4.71 8.47 -2.47
N TYR A 18 5.66 7.61 -2.14
CA TYR A 18 6.94 7.99 -1.53
C TYR A 18 7.73 8.97 -2.42
N LYS A 19 7.86 8.65 -3.72
CA LYS A 19 8.54 9.55 -4.68
C LYS A 19 7.82 10.89 -4.83
N LEU A 20 6.49 10.90 -4.78
CA LEU A 20 5.68 12.11 -4.90
C LEU A 20 5.67 12.96 -3.62
N ALA A 21 5.85 12.36 -2.44
CA ALA A 21 5.72 13.07 -1.17
C ALA A 21 6.71 14.23 -1.01
N LEU A 22 7.86 14.17 -1.71
CA LEU A 22 8.87 15.23 -1.72
C LEU A 22 8.51 16.43 -2.61
N VAL A 23 7.54 16.27 -3.51
CA VAL A 23 7.22 17.27 -4.56
C VAL A 23 5.76 17.74 -4.47
N ASP A 24 4.84 16.84 -4.14
CA ASP A 24 3.40 17.08 -4.08
C ASP A 24 2.76 16.17 -3.02
N LYS A 25 2.67 16.72 -1.80
CA LYS A 25 2.12 16.02 -0.63
C LYS A 25 0.66 15.64 -0.81
N GLU A 26 -0.16 16.52 -1.38
CA GLU A 26 -1.60 16.27 -1.51
C GLU A 26 -1.84 15.08 -2.46
N ARG A 27 -1.06 15.02 -3.54
CA ARG A 27 -1.14 13.93 -4.50
C ARG A 27 -0.52 12.64 -3.96
N SER A 28 0.57 12.72 -3.19
CA SER A 28 1.11 11.53 -2.50
C SER A 28 0.10 10.96 -1.50
N ASP A 29 -0.58 11.82 -0.74
CA ASP A 29 -1.57 11.40 0.27
C ASP A 29 -2.77 10.70 -0.38
N LYS A 30 -3.24 11.19 -1.54
CA LYS A 30 -4.29 10.51 -2.32
C LYS A 30 -3.86 9.11 -2.80
N ILE A 31 -2.60 8.94 -3.18
CA ILE A 31 -2.07 7.65 -3.62
C ILE A 31 -1.88 6.72 -2.42
N ASN A 32 -1.36 7.25 -1.31
CA ASN A 32 -1.17 6.52 -0.06
C ASN A 32 -2.52 6.04 0.51
N ALA A 33 -3.57 6.87 0.44
CA ALA A 33 -4.91 6.46 0.83
C ALA A 33 -5.45 5.28 0.00
N LYS A 34 -5.13 5.21 -1.29
CA LYS A 34 -5.47 4.05 -2.14
C LYS A 34 -4.67 2.81 -1.76
N ALA A 35 -3.37 2.95 -1.50
CA ALA A 35 -2.53 1.85 -1.02
C ALA A 35 -3.05 1.28 0.31
N LYS A 36 -3.39 2.15 1.27
CA LYS A 36 -3.97 1.76 2.56
C LYS A 36 -5.31 1.02 2.43
N LYS A 37 -6.13 1.30 1.42
CA LYS A 37 -7.35 0.51 1.15
C LYS A 37 -7.01 -0.91 0.74
N ILE A 38 -6.03 -1.11 -0.15
CA ILE A 38 -5.58 -2.44 -0.56
C ILE A 38 -5.01 -3.20 0.64
N LEU A 39 -4.21 -2.52 1.48
CA LEU A 39 -3.66 -3.12 2.70
C LEU A 39 -4.76 -3.60 3.66
N ARG A 40 -5.85 -2.83 3.83
CA ARG A 40 -6.99 -3.25 4.66
C ARG A 40 -7.67 -4.48 4.10
N GLU A 41 -7.86 -4.57 2.79
CA GLU A 41 -8.48 -5.74 2.16
C GLU A 41 -7.58 -6.97 2.29
N LEU A 42 -6.28 -6.84 2.06
CA LEU A 42 -5.30 -7.91 2.27
C LEU A 42 -5.29 -8.39 3.74
N ARG A 43 -5.41 -7.48 4.71
CA ARG A 43 -5.55 -7.85 6.14
C ARG A 43 -6.85 -8.60 6.43
N ARG A 44 -7.98 -8.18 5.84
CA ARG A 44 -9.27 -8.88 6.00
C ARG A 44 -9.26 -10.28 5.41
N MET A 45 -8.42 -10.50 4.41
CA MET A 45 -8.21 -11.81 3.80
C MET A 45 -7.24 -12.70 4.60
N HIS A 46 -6.75 -12.25 5.76
CA HIS A 46 -5.76 -12.96 6.59
C HIS A 46 -4.50 -13.37 5.80
N TYR A 47 -4.07 -12.52 4.85
CA TYR A 47 -2.88 -12.81 4.07
C TYR A 47 -1.63 -12.70 4.98
N PRO A 48 -0.87 -13.79 5.22
CA PRO A 48 0.15 -13.84 6.27
C PRO A 48 1.28 -12.82 6.09
N GLU A 49 1.63 -12.50 4.84
CA GLU A 49 2.74 -11.61 4.51
C GLU A 49 2.44 -10.13 4.86
N VAL A 50 1.17 -9.77 5.10
CA VAL A 50 0.75 -8.39 5.39
C VAL A 50 1.00 -8.00 6.84
N GLU A 51 1.01 -8.96 7.77
CA GLU A 51 1.25 -8.70 9.19
C GLU A 51 2.64 -8.07 9.40
N ASN A 52 3.64 -8.48 8.62
CA ASN A 52 4.99 -7.92 8.68
C ASN A 52 5.09 -6.48 8.16
N TRP A 53 4.25 -6.06 7.21
CA TRP A 53 4.27 -4.70 6.67
C TRP A 53 3.60 -3.65 7.57
N ALA A 54 2.84 -4.10 8.58
CA ALA A 54 2.11 -3.23 9.50
C ALA A 54 2.99 -2.67 10.62
N THR A 55 4.12 -3.32 10.91
CA THR A 55 4.98 -3.09 12.09
C THR A 55 6.19 -2.21 11.80
N GLU A 56 6.46 -1.82 10.56
CA GLU A 56 7.64 -1.00 10.18
C GLU A 56 7.38 0.51 10.09
N TYR A 57 6.42 1.07 10.85
CA TYR A 57 6.19 2.51 10.91
C TYR A 57 6.26 3.08 12.33
#